data_AF-X1BUS5-F1
#
_entry.id   AF-X1BUS5-F1
#
_cell.length_a   1.000
_cell.length_b   1.000
_cell.length_c   1.000
_cell.angle_alpha   90.00
_cell.angle_beta   90.00
_cell.angle_gamma   90.00
#
_symmetry.space_group_name_H-M   'P 1'
#
loop_
_entity.id
_entity.type
_entity.pdbx_description
1 polymer ?
#
loop_
_entity_poly.entity_id
_entity_poly.type
_entity_poly.pdbx_seq_one_letter_code
_entity_poly.pdbx_strand_id
1 'polypeptide(L)'
;VRIHSNEKYPWRFPGAVTERGTISAGDYALIDGYEMLAVVERKTLDNLLADFGIMPVLHQRLAELAAHDNHALVIEAPYADLLSPKKIHHYNPSFCAKAIAELYALHPHLRIVFCANRKVANEWTRHFFAAVWGLRQANEVQ
;
A
#
# COMPACT_ATOMS: atom_id res chain seq x y z
N VAL A 1 0.25 -10.10 -11.87
CA VAL A 1 0.23 -8.80 -11.13
C VAL A 1 -0.30 -7.72 -12.06
N ARG A 2 -1.47 -7.19 -11.76
CA ARG A 2 -2.02 -6.03 -12.45
C ARG A 2 -1.46 -4.76 -11.83
N ILE A 3 -1.02 -3.84 -12.68
CA ILE A 3 -0.45 -2.55 -12.31
C ILE A 3 -1.44 -1.48 -12.76
N HIS A 4 -1.86 -0.61 -11.85
CA HIS A 4 -2.84 0.43 -12.16
C HIS A 4 -2.37 1.29 -13.34
N SER A 5 -3.27 1.57 -14.29
CA SER A 5 -2.91 2.31 -15.52
C SER A 5 -2.35 3.70 -15.25
N ASN A 6 -2.76 4.34 -14.14
CA ASN A 6 -2.31 5.69 -13.76
C ASN A 6 -0.95 5.70 -13.04
N GLU A 7 -0.36 4.55 -12.71
CA GLU A 7 0.94 4.49 -12.04
C GLU A 7 2.07 4.82 -13.04
N LYS A 8 2.54 6.06 -13.00
CA LYS A 8 3.53 6.59 -13.94
C LYS A 8 4.89 5.91 -13.80
N TYR A 9 5.28 5.54 -12.58
CA TYR A 9 6.58 4.98 -12.28
C TYR A 9 6.41 3.64 -11.57
N PRO A 10 5.99 2.60 -12.29
CA PRO A 10 5.62 1.33 -11.69
C PRO A 10 6.81 0.62 -11.08
N TRP A 11 6.56 -0.08 -9.98
CA TRP A 11 7.43 -1.15 -9.50
C TRP A 11 7.57 -2.26 -10.54
N ARG A 12 8.61 -3.08 -10.37
CA ARG A 12 8.85 -4.24 -11.23
C ARG A 12 8.67 -5.51 -10.41
N PHE A 13 8.11 -6.54 -11.03
CA PHE A 13 7.89 -7.83 -10.39
C PHE A 13 8.57 -8.93 -11.20
N PRO A 14 9.91 -9.09 -11.10
CA PRO A 14 10.62 -10.16 -11.78
C PRO A 14 10.03 -11.53 -11.42
N GLY A 15 9.84 -12.38 -12.43
CA GLY A 15 9.25 -13.71 -12.26
C GLY A 15 7.72 -13.74 -12.15
N ALA A 16 7.05 -12.58 -12.19
CA ALA A 16 5.59 -12.51 -12.29
C ALA A 16 5.17 -12.01 -13.68
N VAL A 17 4.05 -12.53 -14.19
CA VAL A 17 3.38 -11.92 -15.35
C VAL A 17 2.76 -10.60 -14.90
N THR A 18 3.09 -9.52 -15.61
CA THR A 18 2.59 -8.18 -15.30
C THR A 18 1.77 -7.61 -16.44
N GLU A 19 0.69 -6.93 -16.12
CA GLU A 19 -0.13 -6.22 -17.10
C GLU A 19 -0.62 -4.88 -16.54
N ARG A 20 -0.92 -3.93 -17.43
CA ARG A 20 -1.54 -2.66 -17.08
C ARG A 20 -3.05 -2.80 -17.13
N GLY A 21 -3.75 -2.23 -16.15
CA GLY A 21 -5.21 -2.23 -16.15
C GLY A 21 -5.78 -1.38 -15.02
N THR A 22 -7.10 -1.22 -15.00
CA THR A 22 -7.80 -0.59 -13.89
C THR A 22 -7.83 -1.52 -12.67
N ILE A 23 -7.82 -0.92 -11.50
CA ILE A 23 -7.90 -1.58 -10.19
C ILE A 23 -8.85 -0.71 -9.37
N SER A 24 -9.81 -1.33 -8.68
CA SER A 24 -10.87 -0.61 -7.94
C SER A 24 -10.34 0.19 -6.75
N ALA A 25 -9.28 -0.31 -6.11
CA ALA A 25 -8.55 0.34 -5.03
C ALA A 25 -7.08 -0.08 -5.12
N GLY A 26 -6.13 0.78 -4.75
CA GLY A 26 -4.71 0.44 -4.79
C GLY A 26 -4.03 0.66 -6.16
N ASP A 27 -2.71 0.48 -6.16
CA ASP A 27 -1.85 0.66 -7.32
C ASP A 27 -1.42 -0.67 -7.95
N TYR A 28 -1.41 -1.75 -7.17
CA TYR A 28 -0.99 -3.07 -7.59
C TYR A 28 -1.95 -4.14 -7.08
N ALA A 29 -2.34 -5.08 -7.93
CA ALA A 29 -3.18 -6.20 -7.54
C ALA A 29 -2.59 -7.53 -7.99
N LEU A 30 -2.69 -8.53 -7.11
CA LEU A 30 -2.51 -9.93 -7.49
C LEU A 30 -3.85 -10.45 -7.99
N ILE A 31 -3.87 -10.90 -9.25
CA ILE A 31 -5.08 -11.33 -9.94
C ILE A 31 -4.90 -12.79 -10.37
N ASP A 32 -5.96 -13.57 -10.21
CA ASP A 32 -6.10 -14.92 -10.75
C ASP A 32 -7.40 -15.01 -11.56
N GLY A 33 -7.29 -15.08 -12.89
CA GLY A 33 -8.45 -14.93 -13.77
C GLY A 33 -9.20 -13.61 -13.53
N TYR A 34 -10.41 -13.71 -12.97
CA TYR A 34 -11.27 -12.56 -12.63
C TYR A 34 -11.21 -12.17 -11.14
N GLU A 35 -10.55 -12.98 -10.31
CA GLU A 35 -10.49 -12.78 -8.87
C GLU A 35 -9.30 -11.91 -8.47
N MET A 36 -9.54 -10.95 -7.57
CA MET A 36 -8.50 -10.16 -6.95
C MET A 36 -8.10 -10.80 -5.63
N LEU A 37 -6.96 -11.48 -5.62
CA LEU A 37 -6.47 -12.18 -4.44
C LEU A 37 -5.84 -11.25 -3.41
N ALA A 38 -5.16 -10.19 -3.86
CA ALA A 38 -4.52 -9.20 -3.00
C ALA A 38 -4.38 -7.84 -3.68
N VAL A 39 -4.25 -6.78 -2.87
CA VAL A 39 -4.14 -5.40 -3.34
C VAL A 39 -3.15 -4.60 -2.49
N VAL A 40 -2.38 -3.73 -3.13
CA VAL A 40 -1.42 -2.84 -2.48
C VAL A 40 -1.56 -1.41 -2.99
N GLU A 41 -1.78 -0.48 -2.07
CA GLU A 41 -1.63 0.96 -2.29
C GLU A 41 -0.17 1.34 -2.02
N ARG A 42 0.48 1.97 -2.98
CA ARG A 42 1.86 2.44 -2.85
C ARG A 42 1.84 3.90 -2.45
N LYS A 43 2.60 4.25 -1.41
CA LYS A 43 2.66 5.64 -0.94
C LYS A 43 4.09 6.10 -0.71
N THR A 44 4.50 7.18 -1.38
CA THR A 44 5.72 7.89 -1.02
C THR A 44 5.47 8.71 0.26
N LEU A 45 6.53 9.12 0.96
CA LEU A 45 6.38 10.02 2.10
C LEU A 45 5.68 11.33 1.70
N ASP A 46 6.11 11.96 0.60
CA ASP A 46 5.54 13.23 0.14
C ASP A 46 4.06 13.11 -0.20
N ASN A 47 3.66 12.02 -0.86
CA ASN A 47 2.25 11.79 -1.19
C ASN A 47 1.42 11.52 0.07
N LEU A 48 1.97 10.80 1.06
CA LEU A 48 1.31 10.59 2.34
C LEU A 48 1.08 11.92 3.08
N LEU A 49 2.11 12.78 3.11
CA LEU A 49 2.00 14.11 3.72
C LEU A 49 0.97 14.99 2.99
N ALA A 50 0.92 14.92 1.65
CA ALA A 50 -0.12 15.59 0.88
C ALA A 50 -1.52 15.06 1.22
N ASP A 51 -1.69 13.75 1.35
CA ASP A 51 -2.95 13.10 1.71
C ASP A 51 -3.43 13.51 3.13
N PHE A 52 -2.52 13.78 4.07
CA PHE A 52 -2.90 14.32 5.39
C PHE A 52 -3.62 15.68 5.31
N GLY A 53 -3.36 16.47 4.25
CA GLY A 53 -4.05 17.73 4.01
C GLY A 53 -5.53 17.56 3.61
N ILE A 54 -5.92 16.33 3.24
CA ILE A 54 -7.28 15.99 2.80
C ILE A 54 -7.74 14.72 3.52
N MET A 55 -7.61 14.73 4.86
CA MET A 55 -7.83 13.56 5.72
C MET A 55 -9.13 12.79 5.43
N PRO A 56 -10.31 13.42 5.25
CA PRO A 56 -11.54 12.67 4.95
C PRO A 56 -11.46 11.80 3.68
N VAL A 57 -10.80 12.30 2.63
CA VAL A 57 -10.60 11.55 1.38
C VAL A 57 -9.62 10.41 1.59
N LEU A 58 -8.57 10.62 2.39
CA LEU A 58 -7.65 9.55 2.77
C LEU A 58 -8.39 8.43 3.52
N HIS A 59 -9.22 8.75 4.51
CA HIS A 59 -10.02 7.74 5.23
C HIS A 59 -10.93 6.94 4.29
N GLN A 60 -11.60 7.59 3.34
CA GLN A 60 -12.45 6.90 2.37
C GLN A 60 -11.63 5.91 1.52
N ARG A 61 -10.53 6.36 0.92
CA ARG A 61 -9.67 5.51 0.08
C ARG A 61 -9.10 4.32 0.86
N LEU A 62 -8.70 4.54 2.12
CA LEU A 62 -8.16 3.47 2.96
C LEU A 62 -9.25 2.47 3.40
N ALA A 63 -10.49 2.91 3.60
CA ALA A 63 -11.61 2.02 3.84
C ALA A 63 -11.94 1.15 2.61
N GLU A 64 -11.92 1.74 1.41
CA GLU A 64 -12.07 1.01 0.13
C GLU A 64 -10.97 -0.04 -0.05
N LEU A 65 -9.72 0.32 0.25
CA LEU A 65 -8.60 -0.62 0.24
C LEU A 65 -8.78 -1.75 1.26
N ALA A 66 -9.19 -1.42 2.48
CA ALA A 66 -9.37 -2.37 3.58
C ALA A 66 -10.55 -3.34 3.39
N ALA A 67 -11.44 -3.08 2.42
CA ALA A 67 -12.53 -3.97 2.06
C ALA A 67 -12.07 -5.26 1.36
N HIS A 68 -10.81 -5.33 0.92
CA HIS A 68 -10.21 -6.52 0.33
C HIS A 68 -9.49 -7.36 1.41
N ASP A 69 -9.59 -8.70 1.36
CA ASP A 69 -9.05 -9.57 2.40
C ASP A 69 -7.53 -9.40 2.61
N ASN A 70 -6.77 -9.47 1.51
CA ASN A 70 -5.32 -9.32 1.48
C ASN A 70 -4.94 -7.93 0.95
N HIS A 71 -5.04 -6.91 1.79
CA HIS A 71 -4.71 -5.54 1.43
C HIS A 71 -3.49 -5.03 2.21
N ALA A 72 -2.76 -4.04 1.65
CA ALA A 72 -1.79 -3.26 2.40
C ALA A 72 -1.58 -1.84 1.85
N LEU A 73 -1.42 -0.86 2.74
CA LEU A 73 -0.81 0.44 2.45
C LEU A 73 0.70 0.33 2.68
N VAL A 74 1.48 0.39 1.61
CA VAL A 74 2.95 0.27 1.69
C VAL A 74 3.58 1.65 1.50
N ILE A 75 4.22 2.12 2.56
CA ILE A 75 4.83 3.45 2.63
C ILE A 75 6.33 3.33 2.35
N GLU A 76 6.83 4.08 1.37
CA GLU A 76 8.25 4.11 0.96
C GLU A 76 9.13 4.98 1.89
N ALA A 77 8.85 4.95 3.20
CA ALA A 77 9.67 5.59 4.23
C ALA A 77 9.53 4.89 5.59
N PRO A 78 10.58 4.93 6.44
CA PRO A 78 10.47 4.45 7.82
C PRO A 78 9.59 5.40 8.65
N TYR A 79 8.93 4.89 9.69
CA TYR A 79 8.12 5.71 10.60
C TYR A 79 8.91 6.88 11.21
N ALA A 80 10.20 6.68 11.47
CA ALA A 80 11.09 7.72 12.00
C ALA A 80 11.16 8.98 11.11
N ASP A 81 10.94 8.86 9.80
CA ASP A 81 10.95 10.02 8.91
C ASP A 81 9.75 10.95 9.19
N LEU A 82 8.61 10.42 9.65
CA LEU A 82 7.46 11.23 10.08
C LEU A 82 7.72 12.04 11.36
N LEU A 83 8.74 11.64 12.12
CA LEU A 83 9.15 12.31 13.36
C LEU A 83 10.26 13.33 13.13
N SER A 84 10.78 13.43 11.90
CA SER A 84 11.90 14.28 11.55
C SER A 84 11.42 15.57 10.88
N PRO A 85 11.55 16.75 11.53
CA PRO A 85 11.18 18.04 10.93
C PRO A 85 11.85 18.29 9.58
N LYS A 86 13.03 17.71 9.33
CA LYS A 86 13.76 17.85 8.06
C LYS A 86 13.10 17.10 6.89
N LYS A 87 12.23 16.13 7.18
CA LYS A 87 11.61 15.22 6.20
C LYS A 87 10.14 15.54 5.93
N ILE A 88 9.46 16.15 6.89
CA ILE A 88 8.00 16.39 6.82
C ILE A 88 7.61 17.82 6.39
N HIS A 89 8.59 18.59 5.90
CA HIS A 89 8.44 19.94 5.34
C HIS A 89 7.55 20.87 6.17
N HIS A 90 6.27 20.97 5.83
CA HIS A 90 5.30 21.94 6.38
C HIS A 90 4.54 21.43 7.62
N TYR A 91 4.64 20.14 7.92
CA TYR A 91 3.93 19.55 9.05
C TYR A 91 4.78 19.50 10.32
N ASN A 92 4.10 19.52 11.46
CA ASN A 92 4.71 19.26 12.76
C ASN A 92 4.84 17.74 12.98
N PRO A 93 5.96 17.22 13.52
CA PRO A 93 6.10 15.80 13.84
C PRO A 93 4.94 15.25 14.69
N SER A 94 4.45 16.03 15.65
CA SER A 94 3.31 15.64 16.49
C SER A 94 2.02 15.49 15.69
N PHE A 95 1.81 16.31 14.65
CA PHE A 95 0.66 16.16 13.76
C PHE A 95 0.77 14.88 12.94
N CYS A 96 1.92 14.65 12.29
CA CYS A 96 2.14 13.44 11.49
C CYS A 96 2.00 12.15 12.32
N ALA A 97 2.54 12.14 13.55
CA ALA A 97 2.41 11.01 14.46
C ALA A 97 0.94 10.76 14.85
N LYS A 98 0.19 11.81 15.16
CA LYS A 98 -1.25 11.72 15.47
C LYS A 98 -2.07 11.24 14.27
N ALA A 99 -1.79 11.75 13.08
CA ALA A 99 -2.46 11.34 11.85
C ALA A 99 -2.29 9.83 11.59
N ILE A 100 -1.05 9.31 11.68
CA ILE A 100 -0.83 7.86 11.58
C ILE A 100 -1.55 7.09 12.68
N ALA A 101 -1.47 7.55 13.94
CA ALA A 101 -2.14 6.88 15.05
C ALA A 101 -3.66 6.85 14.87
N GLU A 102 -4.24 7.92 14.33
CA GLU A 102 -5.65 8.01 13.95
C GLU A 102 -6.01 6.99 12.87
N LEU A 103 -5.18 6.81 11.83
CA LEU A 103 -5.41 5.78 10.82
C LEU A 103 -5.44 4.37 11.45
N TYR A 104 -4.51 4.04 12.34
CA TYR A 104 -4.52 2.76 13.06
C TYR A 104 -5.73 2.59 13.97
N ALA A 105 -6.17 3.66 14.65
CA ALA A 105 -7.29 3.61 15.59
C ALA A 105 -8.65 3.51 14.87
N LEU A 106 -8.84 4.25 13.78
CA LEU A 106 -10.09 4.31 13.03
C LEU A 106 -10.21 3.21 11.98
N HIS A 107 -9.09 2.66 11.50
CA HIS A 107 -9.05 1.54 10.55
C HIS A 107 -8.24 0.37 11.13
N PRO A 108 -8.73 -0.31 12.17
CA PRO A 108 -7.95 -1.33 12.89
C PRO A 108 -7.56 -2.55 12.04
N HIS A 109 -8.26 -2.80 10.94
CA HIS A 109 -7.95 -3.88 10.01
C HIS A 109 -6.97 -3.46 8.91
N LEU A 110 -6.71 -2.16 8.73
CA LEU A 110 -5.82 -1.65 7.70
C LEU A 110 -4.38 -2.05 7.99
N ARG A 111 -3.78 -2.80 7.06
CA ARG A 111 -2.36 -3.14 7.14
C ARG A 111 -1.52 -1.99 6.61
N ILE A 112 -0.85 -1.27 7.50
CA ILE A 112 0.11 -0.22 7.14
C ILE A 112 1.52 -0.74 7.32
N VAL A 113 2.35 -0.64 6.28
CA VAL A 113 3.73 -1.13 6.30
C VAL A 113 4.69 0.01 5.96
N PHE A 114 5.53 0.37 6.94
CA PHE A 114 6.61 1.32 6.74
C PHE A 114 7.84 0.59 6.21
N CYS A 115 8.25 0.90 4.99
CA CYS A 115 9.45 0.37 4.36
C CYS A 115 10.51 1.45 4.25
N ALA A 116 11.80 1.09 4.24
CA ALA A 116 12.86 2.11 4.23
C ALA A 116 12.88 3.02 2.98
N ASN A 117 12.50 2.47 1.82
CA ASN A 117 12.52 3.17 0.54
C ASN A 117 11.75 2.36 -0.53
N ARG A 118 11.66 2.92 -1.74
CA ARG A 118 11.05 2.30 -2.91
C ARG A 118 11.49 0.86 -3.19
N LYS A 119 12.79 0.56 -3.11
CA LYS A 119 13.31 -0.79 -3.42
C LYS A 119 12.79 -1.80 -2.39
N VAL A 120 12.86 -1.45 -1.11
CA VAL A 120 12.37 -2.31 -0.02
C VAL A 120 10.85 -2.50 -0.11
N ALA A 121 10.10 -1.44 -0.41
CA ALA A 121 8.65 -1.51 -0.60
C ALA A 121 8.24 -2.43 -1.77
N ASN A 122 8.96 -2.35 -2.90
CA ASN A 122 8.75 -3.24 -4.03
C ASN A 122 9.02 -4.70 -3.64
N GLU A 123 10.15 -4.98 -2.97
CA GLU A 123 10.47 -6.36 -2.56
C GLU A 123 9.48 -6.90 -1.54
N TRP A 124 9.08 -6.10 -0.55
CA TRP A 124 8.05 -6.49 0.41
C TRP A 124 6.74 -6.86 -0.30
N THR A 125 6.31 -6.03 -1.25
CA THR A 125 5.09 -6.29 -2.05
C THR A 125 5.21 -7.57 -2.87
N ARG A 126 6.38 -7.82 -3.48
CA ARG A 126 6.64 -9.07 -4.22
C ARG A 126 6.52 -10.29 -3.31
N HIS A 127 7.08 -10.23 -2.10
CA HIS A 127 6.99 -11.31 -1.13
C HIS A 127 5.57 -11.52 -0.60
N PHE A 128 4.84 -10.43 -0.32
CA PHE A 128 3.45 -10.49 0.08
C PHE A 128 2.58 -11.19 -0.97
N PHE A 129 2.69 -10.77 -2.24
CA PHE A 129 1.97 -11.44 -3.33
C PHE A 129 2.37 -12.90 -3.51
N ALA A 130 3.66 -13.23 -3.40
CA ALA A 130 4.11 -14.62 -3.49
C ALA A 130 3.52 -15.50 -2.37
N ALA A 131 3.41 -14.97 -1.15
CA ALA A 131 2.82 -15.69 -0.02
C ALA A 131 1.31 -15.93 -0.24
N VAL A 132 0.56 -14.91 -0.66
CA VAL A 132 -0.88 -15.04 -0.98
C VAL A 132 -1.10 -16.04 -2.11
N TRP A 133 -0.29 -15.97 -3.17
CA TRP A 133 -0.33 -16.94 -4.27
C TRP A 133 -0.05 -18.38 -3.82
N GLY A 134 0.90 -18.56 -2.89
CA GLY A 134 1.18 -19.87 -2.30
C GLY A 134 0.00 -20.44 -1.52
N LEU A 135 -0.68 -19.61 -0.73
CA LEU A 135 -1.89 -20.01 0.01
C LEU A 135 -3.05 -20.36 -0.93
N ARG A 136 -3.26 -19.59 -2.01
CA ARG A 136 -4.28 -19.89 -3.02
C ARG A 136 -4.09 -21.28 -3.61
N GLN A 137 -2.89 -21.61 -4.06
CA GLN A 137 -2.58 -22.91 -4.65
C GLN A 137 -2.76 -24.07 -3.66
N ALA A 138 -2.40 -23.89 -2.39
CA ALA A 138 -2.58 -24.93 -1.37
C ALA A 138 -4.06 -25.27 -1.13
N ASN A 139 -4.95 -24.27 -1.21
CA ASN A 139 -6.38 -24.45 -1.02
C ASN A 139 -7.08 -25.11 -2.22
N GLU A 140 -6.46 -25.13 -3.41
CA GLU A 140 -7.03 -25.80 -4.61
C GLU A 140 -6.72 -27.30 -4.68
N VAL A 141 -5.72 -27.75 -3.92
CA VAL A 141 -5.26 -29.14 -3.91
C VAL A 141 -5.98 -29.97 -2.83
N GLN A 142 -6.77 -29.33 -1.97
CA GLN A 142 -7.64 -29.96 -0.96
C GLN A 142 -9.06 -30.16 -1.49
#